data_AF-A0A6G3U1X4-F1
#
_entry.id   AF-A0A6G3U1X4-F1
#
_cell.length_a   1.000
_cell.length_b   1.000
_cell.length_c   1.000
_cell.angle_alpha   90.00
_cell.angle_beta   90.00
_cell.angle_gamma   90.00
#
_symmetry.space_group_name_H-M   'P 1'
#
loop_
_entity.id
_entity.type
_entity.pdbx_description
1 polymer ?
#
loop_
_entity_poly.entity_id
_entity_poly.type
_entity_poly.pdbx_seq_one_letter_code
_entity_poly.pdbx_strand_id
1 'polypeptide(L)'
;SATVHNVVARLPGRDGPAAPGGALLLVAHYDSVPTGPGAADNGAAVASLLETLRALKASGGVRHDVVVLFSDGEELGALGAELFVREHGLDAFGAVLNWEARGSGGPLMMFETGEGNLPLVDAFAGANPRPVANSLAYEVYRRLPNDSDFTVFRREGVAGLNSAFIDGFHDYHARSDTVARLDRDSMQHHGDTMLAMVRSLDGAGPDRMRGDNGVYFDLFARVLVRYPVVWALPLAGITLAALAGLLAWGMRRSVLRPGRVLGAAGTVCGALVAAGAVVHGLWTLTLALAP
;
A
#
# COMPACT_ATOMS: atom_id res chain seq x y z
N SER A 1 30.43 8.09 -0.63
CA SER A 1 29.59 7.78 -1.81
C SER A 1 29.17 6.34 -1.70
N ALA A 2 27.88 6.04 -1.79
CA ALA A 2 27.39 4.68 -2.01
C ALA A 2 27.32 4.43 -3.53
N THR A 3 27.58 3.20 -3.96
CA THR A 3 27.37 2.75 -5.34
C THR A 3 26.21 1.78 -5.30
N VAL A 4 25.18 2.02 -6.13
CA VAL A 4 24.00 1.17 -6.23
C VAL A 4 23.87 0.61 -7.65
N HIS A 5 23.34 -0.61 -7.77
CA HIS A 5 23.19 -1.31 -9.04
C HIS A 5 21.76 -1.83 -9.21
N ASN A 6 20.95 -1.12 -9.98
CA ASN A 6 19.61 -1.59 -10.34
C ASN A 6 19.68 -2.73 -11.37
N VAL A 7 18.75 -3.67 -11.28
CA VAL A 7 18.48 -4.65 -12.33
C VAL A 7 17.12 -4.36 -12.96
N VAL A 8 17.12 -4.03 -14.25
CA VAL A 8 15.90 -3.70 -14.99
C VAL A 8 15.61 -4.80 -16.01
N ALA A 9 14.41 -5.36 -15.98
CA ALA A 9 13.93 -6.33 -16.95
C ALA A 9 12.70 -5.79 -17.66
N ARG A 10 12.57 -6.04 -18.97
CA ARG A 10 11.39 -5.67 -19.76
C ARG A 10 10.78 -6.91 -20.41
N LEU A 11 9.51 -7.13 -20.15
CA LEU A 11 8.67 -8.05 -20.90
C LEU A 11 7.96 -7.26 -22.00
N PRO A 12 8.37 -7.41 -23.28
CA PRO A 12 7.81 -6.61 -24.36
C PRO A 12 6.33 -6.96 -24.61
N GLY A 13 5.53 -5.91 -24.81
CA GLY A 13 4.13 -6.04 -25.23
C GLY A 13 3.97 -6.57 -26.65
N ARG A 14 2.91 -7.33 -26.91
CA ARG A 14 2.58 -7.87 -28.24
C ARG A 14 2.02 -6.83 -29.20
N ASP A 15 1.44 -5.75 -28.69
CA ASP A 15 0.77 -4.73 -29.51
C ASP A 15 1.75 -3.67 -30.06
N GLY A 16 3.06 -3.89 -29.91
CA GLY A 16 4.12 -2.96 -30.27
C GLY A 16 4.52 -2.05 -29.10
N PRO A 17 5.37 -1.03 -29.33
CA PRO A 17 5.75 -0.08 -28.30
C PRO A 17 4.50 0.56 -27.73
N ALA A 18 4.31 0.49 -26.41
CA ALA A 18 3.20 1.17 -25.77
C ALA A 18 3.27 2.68 -26.09
N ALA A 19 2.11 3.32 -26.27
CA ALA A 19 2.05 4.78 -26.24
C ALA A 19 2.67 5.28 -24.91
N PRO A 20 3.21 6.50 -24.85
CA PRO A 20 3.63 7.09 -23.58
C PRO A 20 2.53 6.93 -22.52
N GLY A 21 2.91 6.51 -21.32
CA GLY A 21 1.98 6.16 -20.25
C GLY A 21 1.25 4.81 -20.42
N GLY A 22 1.68 3.94 -21.33
CA GLY A 22 1.04 2.64 -21.56
C GLY A 22 1.73 1.45 -20.90
N ALA A 23 2.99 1.59 -20.47
CA ALA A 23 3.72 0.53 -19.78
C ALA A 23 3.40 0.49 -18.28
N LEU A 24 3.61 -0.67 -17.66
CA LEU A 24 3.59 -0.83 -16.20
C LEU A 24 5.02 -0.94 -15.69
N LEU A 25 5.31 -0.26 -14.58
CA LEU A 25 6.53 -0.48 -13.81
C LEU A 25 6.19 -1.25 -12.54
N LEU A 26 6.82 -2.40 -12.34
CA LEU A 26 6.76 -3.15 -11.08
C LEU A 26 8.09 -2.99 -10.36
N VAL A 27 8.02 -2.70 -9.06
CA VAL A 27 9.21 -2.38 -8.25
C VAL A 27 9.27 -3.25 -7.01
N ALA A 28 10.45 -3.79 -6.74
CA ALA A 28 10.84 -4.33 -5.43
C ALA A 28 12.33 -4.10 -5.27
N HIS A 29 12.80 -3.90 -4.04
CA HIS A 29 14.22 -3.80 -3.79
C HIS A 29 14.83 -5.18 -3.49
N TYR A 30 16.10 -5.37 -3.84
CA TYR A 30 16.81 -6.63 -3.57
C TYR A 30 17.87 -6.51 -2.49
N ASP A 31 18.20 -5.29 -2.04
CA ASP A 31 19.01 -5.08 -0.86
C ASP A 31 18.23 -5.44 0.41
N SER A 32 18.97 -5.52 1.52
CA SER A 32 18.42 -5.78 2.84
C SER A 32 19.21 -4.99 3.88
N VAL A 33 18.63 -4.81 5.07
CA VAL A 33 19.37 -4.22 6.18
C VAL A 33 20.58 -5.09 6.58
N PRO A 34 21.68 -4.49 7.08
CA PRO A 34 22.86 -5.24 7.52
C PRO A 34 22.60 -6.28 8.63
N THR A 35 21.47 -6.14 9.33
CA THR A 35 21.10 -6.93 10.50
C THR A 35 20.24 -8.15 10.17
N GLY A 36 19.69 -8.24 8.96
CA GLY A 36 18.65 -9.21 8.60
C GLY A 36 18.97 -9.97 7.31
N PRO A 37 18.48 -11.21 7.15
CA PRO A 37 18.62 -11.94 5.89
C PRO A 37 17.72 -11.43 4.75
N GLY A 38 16.69 -10.65 5.05
CA GLY A 38 15.79 -10.04 4.06
C GLY A 38 14.86 -11.00 3.34
N ALA A 39 14.43 -12.08 4.00
CA ALA A 39 13.58 -13.09 3.37
C ALA A 39 12.18 -12.57 3.01
N ALA A 40 11.55 -11.87 3.95
CA ALA A 40 10.34 -11.12 3.70
C ALA A 40 10.68 -9.77 3.07
N ASP A 41 11.62 -9.03 3.66
CA ASP A 41 11.97 -7.65 3.30
C ASP A 41 13.33 -7.56 2.58
N ASN A 42 13.39 -7.59 1.24
CA ASN A 42 12.27 -7.68 0.31
C ASN A 42 12.41 -8.86 -0.68
N GLY A 43 13.07 -9.93 -0.23
CA GLY A 43 13.22 -11.19 -0.97
C GLY A 43 11.88 -11.80 -1.39
N ALA A 44 10.80 -11.54 -0.64
CA ALA A 44 9.45 -11.96 -0.96
C ALA A 44 8.97 -11.35 -2.28
N ALA A 45 9.00 -10.02 -2.42
CA ALA A 45 8.52 -9.36 -3.62
C ALA A 45 9.44 -9.64 -4.82
N VAL A 46 10.76 -9.75 -4.60
CA VAL A 46 11.70 -10.17 -5.66
C VAL A 46 11.31 -11.54 -6.22
N ALA A 47 11.06 -12.52 -5.36
CA ALA A 47 10.63 -13.86 -5.79
C ALA A 47 9.26 -13.81 -6.50
N SER A 48 8.30 -13.04 -5.98
CA SER A 48 6.98 -12.86 -6.59
C SER A 48 7.04 -12.17 -7.96
N LEU A 49 7.94 -11.21 -8.18
CA LEU A 49 8.16 -10.56 -9.47
C LEU A 49 8.71 -11.54 -10.51
N LEU A 50 9.72 -12.32 -10.13
CA LEU A 50 10.30 -13.35 -11.01
C LEU A 50 9.24 -14.39 -11.41
N GLU A 51 8.42 -14.84 -10.46
CA GLU A 51 7.33 -15.78 -10.73
C GLU A 51 6.22 -15.15 -11.59
N THR A 52 5.88 -13.89 -11.34
CA THR A 52 4.92 -13.13 -12.16
C THR A 52 5.39 -13.03 -13.61
N LEU A 53 6.66 -12.67 -13.84
CA LEU A 53 7.25 -12.64 -15.18
C LEU A 53 7.21 -14.02 -15.86
N ARG A 54 7.53 -15.09 -15.12
CA ARG A 54 7.44 -16.47 -15.63
C ARG A 54 6.01 -16.84 -16.02
N ALA A 55 5.03 -16.53 -15.16
CA ALA A 55 3.62 -16.82 -15.37
C ALA A 55 3.05 -16.06 -16.57
N LEU A 56 3.35 -14.77 -16.72
CA LEU A 56 2.92 -13.94 -17.86
C LEU A 56 3.48 -14.48 -19.18
N LYS A 57 4.78 -14.84 -19.21
CA LYS A 57 5.40 -15.47 -20.39
C LYS A 57 4.73 -16.80 -20.74
N ALA A 58 4.46 -17.63 -19.75
CA ALA A 58 3.78 -18.92 -19.94
C ALA A 58 2.33 -18.77 -20.43
N SER A 59 1.64 -17.66 -20.09
CA SER A 59 0.27 -17.37 -20.54
C SER A 59 0.17 -16.61 -21.86
N GLY A 60 1.24 -16.61 -22.68
CA GLY A 60 1.24 -15.98 -24.00
C GLY A 60 1.65 -14.50 -24.02
N GLY A 61 2.21 -13.99 -22.92
CA GLY A 61 2.73 -12.62 -22.81
C GLY A 61 1.66 -11.58 -22.46
N VAL A 62 2.05 -10.31 -22.59
CA VAL A 62 1.25 -9.12 -22.26
C VAL A 62 0.96 -8.31 -23.53
N ARG A 63 -0.06 -7.46 -23.50
CA ARG A 63 -0.38 -6.52 -24.59
C ARG A 63 0.51 -5.30 -24.56
N HIS A 64 0.69 -4.69 -23.38
CA HIS A 64 1.59 -3.56 -23.16
C HIS A 64 2.86 -4.00 -22.43
N ASP A 65 3.91 -3.17 -22.50
CA ASP A 65 5.17 -3.46 -21.82
C ASP A 65 5.00 -3.54 -20.31
N VAL A 66 5.60 -4.57 -19.72
CA VAL A 66 5.80 -4.66 -18.27
C VAL A 66 7.29 -4.55 -18.00
N VAL A 67 7.70 -3.50 -17.31
CA VAL A 67 9.06 -3.29 -16.84
C VAL A 67 9.12 -3.64 -15.37
N VAL A 68 10.15 -4.37 -14.98
CA VAL A 68 10.43 -4.72 -13.60
C VAL A 68 11.75 -4.06 -13.21
N LEU A 69 11.72 -3.32 -12.11
CA LEU A 69 12.87 -2.75 -11.44
C LEU A 69 13.12 -3.55 -10.16
N PHE A 70 14.28 -4.20 -10.12
CA PHE A 70 14.88 -4.65 -8.86
C PHE A 70 15.86 -3.56 -8.42
N SER A 71 15.42 -2.70 -7.51
CA SER A 71 16.18 -1.57 -6.98
C SER A 71 17.21 -2.02 -5.94
N ASP A 72 18.29 -1.25 -5.84
CA ASP A 72 19.34 -1.41 -4.84
C ASP A 72 19.41 -0.18 -3.92
N GLY A 73 19.78 -0.39 -2.66
CA GLY A 73 19.90 0.67 -1.66
C GLY A 73 18.58 1.35 -1.30
N GLU A 74 17.47 0.61 -1.28
CA GLU A 74 16.20 1.11 -0.72
C GLU A 74 16.37 1.44 0.76
N GLU A 75 17.05 0.55 1.50
CA GLU A 75 17.24 0.65 2.95
C GLU A 75 18.18 1.80 3.35
N LEU A 76 18.86 2.38 2.35
CA LEU A 76 19.72 3.54 2.47
C LEU A 76 19.02 4.85 2.04
N GLY A 77 17.72 4.77 1.75
CA GLY A 77 16.88 5.90 1.34
C GLY A 77 16.50 5.89 -0.13
N ALA A 78 16.04 4.76 -0.67
CA ALA A 78 15.50 4.63 -2.03
C ALA A 78 16.49 5.05 -3.15
N LEU A 79 17.79 4.84 -2.93
CA LEU A 79 18.85 5.32 -3.83
C LEU A 79 18.72 4.73 -5.25
N GLY A 80 18.30 3.47 -5.34
CA GLY A 80 18.05 2.77 -6.59
C GLY A 80 16.87 3.36 -7.36
N ALA A 81 15.74 3.62 -6.71
CA ALA A 81 14.61 4.30 -7.36
C ALA A 81 14.98 5.71 -7.84
N GLU A 82 15.72 6.49 -7.05
CA GLU A 82 16.20 7.82 -7.47
C GLU A 82 17.10 7.74 -8.71
N LEU A 83 18.01 6.76 -8.74
CA LEU A 83 18.86 6.49 -9.91
C LEU A 83 18.00 6.15 -11.14
N PHE A 84 17.01 5.27 -10.98
CA PHE A 84 16.15 4.84 -12.09
C PHE A 84 15.38 6.01 -12.70
N VAL A 85 14.74 6.83 -11.86
CA VAL A 85 14.01 8.03 -12.33
C VAL A 85 14.93 8.98 -13.09
N ARG A 86 16.14 9.22 -12.57
CA ARG A 86 17.11 10.12 -13.21
C ARG A 86 17.60 9.62 -14.58
N GLU A 87 17.83 8.31 -14.72
CA GLU A 87 18.41 7.73 -15.95
C GLU A 87 17.37 7.38 -17.02
N HIS A 88 16.17 6.97 -16.61
CA HIS A 88 15.15 6.45 -17.52
C HIS A 88 13.92 7.34 -17.67
N GLY A 89 13.67 8.24 -16.72
CA GLY A 89 12.42 9.00 -16.66
C GLY A 89 11.20 8.11 -16.40
N LEU A 90 10.00 8.73 -16.39
CA LEU A 90 8.74 8.02 -16.09
C LEU A 90 7.69 8.12 -17.19
N ASP A 91 7.95 8.84 -18.28
CA ASP A 91 6.97 9.13 -19.35
C ASP A 91 6.39 7.87 -20.03
N ALA A 92 7.12 6.75 -19.99
CA ALA A 92 6.66 5.49 -20.56
C ALA A 92 5.58 4.79 -19.70
N PHE A 93 5.50 5.12 -18.40
CA PHE A 93 4.73 4.35 -17.42
C PHE A 93 3.39 5.01 -17.12
N GLY A 94 2.32 4.24 -17.28
CA GLY A 94 0.98 4.66 -16.86
C GLY A 94 0.77 4.50 -15.37
N ALA A 95 1.37 3.46 -14.79
CA ALA A 95 1.32 3.19 -13.37
C ALA A 95 2.60 2.51 -12.85
N VAL A 96 2.94 2.81 -11.60
CA VAL A 96 3.98 2.12 -10.82
C VAL A 96 3.33 1.29 -9.73
N LEU A 97 3.65 0.00 -9.67
CA LEU A 97 3.22 -0.92 -8.60
C LEU A 97 4.44 -1.31 -7.77
N ASN A 98 4.53 -0.78 -6.55
CA ASN A 98 5.60 -1.06 -5.61
C ASN A 98 5.17 -2.12 -4.60
N TRP A 99 6.07 -3.06 -4.32
CA TRP A 99 5.79 -4.26 -3.56
C TRP A 99 6.81 -4.41 -2.44
N GLU A 100 6.34 -4.46 -1.20
CA GLU A 100 7.14 -4.41 0.01
C GLU A 100 6.73 -5.51 1.01
N ALA A 101 7.51 -5.64 2.09
CA ALA A 101 7.13 -6.37 3.29
C ALA A 101 7.54 -5.59 4.54
N ARG A 102 6.61 -5.38 5.48
CA ARG A 102 6.91 -4.76 6.79
C ARG A 102 6.60 -5.70 7.94
N GLY A 103 6.85 -6.98 7.70
CA GLY A 103 6.52 -8.08 8.58
C GLY A 103 6.87 -9.39 7.89
N SER A 104 6.46 -10.51 8.47
CA SER A 104 6.71 -11.84 7.93
C SER A 104 5.45 -12.59 7.51
N GLY A 105 4.26 -11.99 7.67
CA GLY A 105 3.01 -12.60 7.27
C GLY A 105 1.81 -11.66 7.24
N GLY A 106 0.61 -12.26 7.23
CA GLY A 106 -0.66 -11.56 7.09
C GLY A 106 -1.06 -11.32 5.64
N PRO A 107 -2.26 -10.76 5.39
CA PRO A 107 -2.69 -10.43 4.05
C PRO A 107 -1.87 -9.28 3.48
N LEU A 108 -1.65 -9.29 2.17
CA LEU A 108 -1.11 -8.13 1.47
C LEU A 108 -2.09 -6.95 1.55
N MET A 109 -1.62 -5.83 2.08
CA MET A 109 -2.35 -4.59 2.24
C MET A 109 -1.84 -3.54 1.25
N MET A 110 -2.75 -2.90 0.52
CA MET A 110 -2.43 -1.64 -0.18
C MET A 110 -2.50 -0.50 0.84
N PHE A 111 -1.35 0.06 1.20
CA PHE A 111 -1.22 1.04 2.27
C PHE A 111 -0.92 2.46 1.79
N GLU A 112 -0.52 2.62 0.51
CA GLU A 112 -0.22 3.93 -0.05
C GLU A 112 -0.52 4.01 -1.56
N THR A 113 -0.92 5.20 -2.02
CA THR A 113 -1.31 5.46 -3.41
C THR A 113 -0.76 6.79 -3.91
N GLY A 114 -0.58 6.91 -5.22
CA GLY A 114 -0.39 8.20 -5.90
C GLY A 114 -1.67 9.05 -5.93
N GLU A 115 -1.61 10.21 -6.59
CA GLU A 115 -2.80 11.01 -6.89
C GLU A 115 -3.62 10.40 -8.04
N GLY A 116 -4.92 10.72 -8.08
CA GLY A 116 -5.86 10.20 -9.05
C GLY A 116 -6.05 8.69 -8.94
N ASN A 117 -6.01 8.18 -7.70
CA ASN A 117 -5.87 6.77 -7.37
C ASN A 117 -7.10 5.90 -7.67
N LEU A 118 -8.30 6.47 -7.83
CA LEU A 118 -9.53 5.68 -7.84
C LEU A 118 -9.53 4.55 -8.90
N PRO A 119 -9.06 4.76 -10.14
CA PRO A 119 -8.98 3.67 -11.12
C PRO A 119 -8.04 2.51 -10.72
N LEU A 120 -6.90 2.81 -10.09
CA LEU A 120 -5.97 1.77 -9.61
C LEU A 120 -6.52 1.07 -8.36
N VAL A 121 -7.21 1.77 -7.47
CA VAL A 121 -7.91 1.17 -6.34
C VAL A 121 -9.05 0.26 -6.84
N ASP A 122 -9.74 0.67 -7.91
CA ASP A 122 -10.75 -0.15 -8.57
C ASP A 122 -10.15 -1.44 -9.15
N ALA A 123 -9.00 -1.33 -9.81
CA ALA A 123 -8.25 -2.49 -10.32
C ALA A 123 -7.80 -3.41 -9.17
N PHE A 124 -7.24 -2.84 -8.09
CA PHE A 124 -6.78 -3.60 -6.92
C PHE A 124 -7.87 -4.47 -6.31
N ALA A 125 -9.07 -3.91 -6.16
CA ALA A 125 -10.18 -4.67 -5.63
C ALA A 125 -10.77 -5.71 -6.59
N GLY A 126 -10.61 -5.53 -7.91
CA GLY A 126 -10.99 -6.54 -8.90
C GLY A 126 -9.97 -7.68 -9.01
N ALA A 127 -8.68 -7.36 -8.82
CA ALA A 127 -7.57 -8.27 -8.91
C ALA A 127 -7.41 -9.15 -7.65
N ASN A 128 -7.69 -8.60 -6.47
CA ASN A 128 -7.46 -9.27 -5.20
C ASN A 128 -8.78 -9.82 -4.62
N PRO A 129 -8.94 -11.15 -4.46
CA PRO A 129 -10.14 -11.74 -3.85
C PRO A 129 -10.26 -11.46 -2.35
N ARG A 130 -9.16 -11.03 -1.71
CA ARG A 130 -9.11 -10.58 -0.32
C ARG A 130 -8.45 -9.19 -0.23
N PRO A 131 -9.11 -8.14 -0.76
CA PRO A 131 -8.51 -6.82 -0.81
C PRO A 131 -8.48 -6.23 0.60
N VAL A 132 -7.28 -5.93 1.09
CA VAL A 132 -7.05 -5.23 2.35
C VAL A 132 -6.49 -3.87 2.03
N ALA A 133 -7.21 -2.81 2.40
CA ALA A 133 -6.78 -1.44 2.16
C ALA A 133 -7.62 -0.45 2.97
N ASN A 134 -7.01 0.65 3.39
CA ASN A 134 -7.72 1.69 4.12
C ASN A 134 -7.13 3.08 3.87
N SER A 135 -7.92 3.99 3.31
CA SER A 135 -7.48 5.35 2.99
C SER A 135 -7.21 6.22 4.22
N LEU A 136 -7.80 5.90 5.38
CA LEU A 136 -7.45 6.56 6.64
C LEU A 136 -6.04 6.14 7.09
N ALA A 137 -5.71 4.85 6.98
CA ALA A 137 -4.38 4.35 7.29
C ALA A 137 -3.33 4.99 6.37
N TYR A 138 -3.65 5.13 5.09
CA TYR A 138 -2.82 5.89 4.14
C TYR A 138 -2.61 7.35 4.57
N GLU A 139 -3.68 8.08 4.94
CA GLU A 139 -3.55 9.47 5.38
C GLU A 139 -2.70 9.61 6.65
N VAL A 140 -2.79 8.66 7.58
CA VAL A 140 -1.89 8.61 8.73
C VAL A 140 -0.46 8.30 8.28
N TYR A 141 -0.27 7.29 7.44
CA TYR A 141 1.03 6.88 6.91
C TYR A 141 1.78 8.01 6.22
N ARG A 142 1.09 8.79 5.36
CA ARG A 142 1.64 9.95 4.65
C ARG A 142 2.21 11.04 5.57
N ARG A 143 1.83 11.06 6.85
CA ARG A 143 2.31 12.03 7.85
C ARG A 143 3.43 11.48 8.73
N LEU A 144 3.74 10.18 8.64
CA LEU A 144 4.85 9.54 9.33
C LEU A 144 6.13 9.62 8.47
N PRO A 145 7.33 9.63 9.09
CA PRO A 145 8.60 9.59 8.37
C PRO A 145 8.90 8.18 7.85
N ASN A 146 7.99 7.61 7.07
CA ASN A 146 8.16 6.32 6.42
C ASN A 146 8.32 6.56 4.92
N ASP A 147 9.43 6.09 4.37
CA ASP A 147 9.68 6.11 2.93
C ASP A 147 9.85 4.68 2.41
N SER A 148 9.68 4.55 1.09
CA SER A 148 10.08 3.39 0.31
C SER A 148 10.45 3.83 -1.10
N ASP A 149 10.86 2.93 -1.97
CA ASP A 149 11.05 3.24 -3.39
C ASP A 149 9.83 3.96 -3.99
N PHE A 150 8.61 3.59 -3.59
CA PHE A 150 7.38 4.25 -4.06
C PHE A 150 7.34 5.76 -3.77
N THR A 151 7.98 6.23 -2.70
CA THR A 151 8.05 7.66 -2.38
C THR A 151 8.67 8.44 -3.53
N VAL A 152 9.73 7.92 -4.16
CA VAL A 152 10.44 8.58 -5.25
C VAL A 152 9.49 8.76 -6.45
N PHE A 153 8.83 7.67 -6.86
CA PHE A 153 7.89 7.69 -7.99
C PHE A 153 6.68 8.60 -7.72
N ARG A 154 6.13 8.57 -6.51
CA ARG A 154 4.99 9.40 -6.11
C ARG A 154 5.34 10.89 -6.15
N ARG A 155 6.56 11.28 -5.74
CA ARG A 155 7.01 12.69 -5.77
C ARG A 155 7.07 13.24 -7.20
N GLU A 156 7.35 12.39 -8.18
CA GLU A 156 7.30 12.72 -9.61
C GLU A 156 5.87 12.71 -10.19
N GLY A 157 4.86 12.40 -9.38
CA GLY A 157 3.45 12.52 -9.75
C GLY A 157 2.88 11.36 -10.56
N VAL A 158 3.63 10.28 -10.78
CA VAL A 158 3.13 9.09 -11.48
C VAL A 158 2.00 8.43 -10.68
N ALA A 159 1.01 7.87 -11.38
CA ALA A 159 -0.02 7.07 -10.71
C ALA A 159 0.62 5.76 -10.20
N GLY A 160 0.13 5.25 -9.07
CA GLY A 160 0.67 4.00 -8.56
C GLY A 160 0.13 3.58 -7.20
N LEU A 161 0.52 2.36 -6.81
CA LEU A 161 0.14 1.71 -5.57
C LEU A 161 1.39 1.19 -4.85
N ASN A 162 1.37 1.26 -3.52
CA ASN A 162 2.36 0.65 -2.66
C ASN A 162 1.68 -0.38 -1.75
N SER A 163 2.19 -1.60 -1.74
CA SER A 163 1.56 -2.74 -1.05
C SER A 163 2.55 -3.52 -0.22
N ALA A 164 2.15 -3.90 1.00
CA ALA A 164 2.94 -4.73 1.90
C ALA A 164 2.05 -5.64 2.74
N PHE A 165 2.56 -6.81 3.11
CA PHE A 165 2.05 -7.52 4.27
C PHE A 165 2.82 -7.05 5.51
N ILE A 166 2.13 -6.92 6.65
CA ILE A 166 2.63 -6.20 7.84
C ILE A 166 2.51 -6.99 9.13
N ASP A 167 1.84 -8.15 9.13
CA ASP A 167 1.76 -8.96 10.34
C ASP A 167 3.13 -9.60 10.61
N GLY A 168 3.43 -9.86 11.87
CA GLY A 168 4.76 -10.34 12.26
C GLY A 168 5.83 -9.26 12.20
N PHE A 169 5.47 -7.99 12.41
CA PHE A 169 6.39 -6.83 12.43
C PHE A 169 7.65 -7.02 13.29
N HIS A 170 7.65 -7.88 14.32
CA HIS A 170 8.85 -8.17 15.12
C HIS A 170 9.97 -8.84 14.31
N ASP A 171 9.66 -9.40 13.14
CA ASP A 171 10.64 -9.95 12.21
C ASP A 171 11.18 -8.90 11.22
N TYR A 172 10.53 -7.73 11.08
CA TYR A 172 10.97 -6.63 10.22
C TYR A 172 12.32 -6.06 10.68
N HIS A 173 13.25 -5.86 9.75
CA HIS A 173 14.62 -5.37 10.02
C HIS A 173 15.40 -6.17 11.07
N ALA A 174 15.06 -7.46 11.22
CA ALA A 174 15.60 -8.33 12.25
C ALA A 174 16.33 -9.56 11.68
N ARG A 175 17.23 -10.13 12.47
CA ARG A 175 17.90 -11.43 12.16
C ARG A 175 16.92 -12.57 11.95
N SER A 176 15.70 -12.44 12.47
CA SER A 176 14.66 -13.44 12.33
C SER A 176 13.91 -13.35 11.00
N ASP A 177 14.17 -12.35 10.15
CA ASP A 177 13.62 -12.28 8.79
C ASP A 177 14.21 -13.37 7.87
N THR A 178 13.76 -14.60 8.08
CA THR A 178 14.28 -15.82 7.47
C THR A 178 13.18 -16.51 6.69
N VAL A 179 13.57 -17.26 5.65
CA VAL A 179 12.64 -18.07 4.84
C VAL A 179 11.78 -19.02 5.69
N ALA A 180 12.31 -19.49 6.83
CA ALA A 180 11.59 -20.36 7.74
C ALA A 180 10.45 -19.67 8.51
N ARG A 181 10.49 -18.35 8.65
CA ARG A 181 9.50 -17.53 9.38
C ARG A 181 8.57 -16.75 8.47
N LEU A 182 8.90 -16.67 7.18
CA LEU A 182 8.06 -16.12 6.14
C LEU A 182 6.83 -17.01 5.93
N ASP A 183 5.65 -16.42 6.11
CA ASP A 183 4.38 -17.10 5.91
C ASP A 183 4.14 -17.39 4.42
N ARG A 184 3.86 -18.67 4.11
CA ARG A 184 3.68 -19.11 2.73
C ARG A 184 2.36 -18.64 2.12
N ASP A 185 1.33 -18.46 2.92
CA ASP A 185 0.04 -17.97 2.44
C ASP A 185 0.13 -16.48 2.10
N SER A 186 0.90 -15.71 2.88
CA SER A 186 1.27 -14.33 2.56
C SER A 186 2.06 -14.24 1.26
N MET A 187 3.06 -15.10 1.06
CA MET A 187 3.82 -15.17 -0.20
C MET A 187 2.92 -15.49 -1.40
N GLN A 188 2.03 -16.48 -1.25
CA GLN A 188 1.08 -16.84 -2.31
C GLN A 188 0.12 -15.67 -2.60
N HIS A 189 -0.43 -15.04 -1.56
CA HIS A 189 -1.34 -13.90 -1.70
C HIS A 189 -0.66 -12.69 -2.35
N HIS A 190 0.60 -12.44 -2.01
CA HIS A 190 1.43 -11.40 -2.61
C HIS A 190 1.60 -11.64 -4.12
N GLY A 191 2.06 -12.83 -4.51
CA GLY A 191 2.24 -13.20 -5.91
C GLY A 191 0.95 -13.23 -6.73
N ASP A 192 -0.13 -13.78 -6.15
CA ASP A 192 -1.45 -13.82 -6.80
C ASP A 192 -1.98 -12.41 -7.06
N THR A 193 -1.85 -11.51 -6.08
CA THR A 193 -2.28 -10.12 -6.22
C THR A 193 -1.44 -9.40 -7.26
N MET A 194 -0.11 -9.59 -7.25
CA MET A 194 0.81 -9.00 -8.22
C MET A 194 0.47 -9.43 -9.66
N LEU A 195 0.32 -10.73 -9.90
CA LEU A 195 -0.04 -11.26 -11.20
C LEU A 195 -1.43 -10.80 -11.65
N ALA A 196 -2.41 -10.78 -10.75
CA ALA A 196 -3.76 -10.34 -11.06
C ALA A 196 -3.82 -8.83 -11.37
N MET A 197 -3.03 -8.00 -10.68
CA MET A 197 -2.91 -6.57 -10.96
C MET A 197 -2.37 -6.32 -12.36
N VAL A 198 -1.26 -6.97 -12.72
CA VAL A 198 -0.69 -6.85 -14.07
C VAL A 198 -1.72 -7.26 -15.12
N ARG A 199 -2.41 -8.38 -14.93
CA ARG A 199 -3.45 -8.84 -15.86
C ARG A 199 -4.65 -7.90 -15.95
N SER A 200 -5.05 -7.29 -14.84
CA SER A 200 -6.18 -6.34 -14.80
C SER A 200 -5.86 -5.04 -15.53
N LEU A 201 -4.58 -4.65 -15.56
CA LEU A 201 -4.10 -3.42 -16.19
C LEU A 201 -3.52 -3.66 -17.59
N ASP A 202 -3.35 -4.90 -18.02
CA ASP A 202 -2.78 -5.24 -19.32
C ASP A 202 -3.68 -4.74 -20.47
N GLY A 203 -3.08 -3.96 -21.37
CA GLY A 203 -3.82 -3.37 -22.49
C GLY A 203 -4.77 -2.23 -22.09
N ALA A 204 -4.72 -1.77 -20.83
CA ALA A 204 -5.54 -0.67 -20.34
C ALA A 204 -4.99 0.69 -20.80
N GLY A 205 -5.89 1.64 -21.07
CA GLY A 205 -5.52 3.01 -21.44
C GLY A 205 -5.19 3.89 -20.22
N PRO A 206 -4.70 5.12 -20.43
CA PRO A 206 -4.37 6.06 -19.35
C PRO A 206 -5.54 6.35 -18.39
N ASP A 207 -6.77 6.30 -18.89
CA ASP A 207 -8.02 6.48 -18.12
C ASP A 207 -8.22 5.42 -17.03
N ARG A 208 -7.64 4.23 -17.21
CA ARG A 208 -7.64 3.14 -16.23
C ARG A 208 -6.49 3.23 -15.22
N MET A 209 -5.52 4.10 -15.46
CA MET A 209 -4.35 4.28 -14.59
C MET A 209 -4.51 5.49 -13.67
N ARG A 210 -5.17 6.55 -14.12
CA ARG A 210 -5.32 7.78 -13.35
C ARG A 210 -6.67 8.46 -13.61
N GLY A 211 -7.29 8.94 -12.54
CA GLY A 211 -8.58 9.64 -12.60
C GLY A 211 -8.82 10.49 -11.36
N ASP A 212 -10.02 10.39 -10.79
CA ASP A 212 -10.35 11.07 -9.54
C ASP A 212 -9.63 10.45 -8.33
N ASN A 213 -9.51 11.23 -7.26
CA ASN A 213 -9.12 10.68 -5.96
C ASN A 213 -10.31 9.98 -5.30
N GLY A 214 -10.06 8.80 -4.73
CA GLY A 214 -11.04 7.96 -4.06
C GLY A 214 -10.81 7.85 -2.55
N VAL A 215 -11.90 7.73 -1.81
CA VAL A 215 -11.91 7.20 -0.43
C VAL A 215 -12.15 5.70 -0.54
N TYR A 216 -11.41 4.89 0.22
CA TYR A 216 -11.53 3.43 0.17
C TYR A 216 -11.28 2.77 1.52
N PHE A 217 -11.97 1.68 1.78
CA PHE A 217 -11.76 0.84 2.96
C PHE A 217 -12.34 -0.55 2.72
N ASP A 218 -11.69 -1.57 3.27
CA ASP A 218 -12.22 -2.93 3.18
C ASP A 218 -13.24 -3.22 4.29
N LEU A 219 -14.19 -4.09 3.95
CA LEU A 219 -15.08 -4.74 4.90
C LEU A 219 -14.72 -6.20 4.96
N PHE A 220 -14.13 -6.60 6.10
CA PHE A 220 -13.75 -7.97 6.43
C PHE A 220 -12.79 -8.61 5.42
N ALA A 221 -11.92 -7.82 4.78
CA ALA A 221 -11.03 -8.26 3.70
C ALA A 221 -11.76 -8.97 2.55
N ARG A 222 -13.03 -8.61 2.27
CA ARG A 222 -13.85 -9.23 1.21
C ARG A 222 -14.43 -8.22 0.23
N VAL A 223 -14.83 -7.06 0.73
CA VAL A 223 -15.44 -6.01 -0.08
C VAL A 223 -14.63 -4.73 0.11
N LEU A 224 -13.97 -4.26 -0.94
CA LEU A 224 -13.34 -2.95 -0.92
C LEU A 224 -14.35 -1.89 -1.33
N VAL A 225 -14.92 -1.19 -0.35
CA VAL A 225 -15.77 -0.02 -0.60
C VAL A 225 -14.87 1.10 -1.10
N ARG A 226 -15.28 1.76 -2.18
CA ARG A 226 -14.54 2.88 -2.78
C ARG A 226 -15.46 3.81 -3.54
N TYR A 227 -15.23 5.10 -3.41
CA TYR A 227 -16.02 6.15 -4.05
C TYR A 227 -15.20 7.44 -4.23
N PRO A 228 -15.57 8.31 -5.19
CA PRO A 228 -14.88 9.58 -5.39
C PRO A 228 -14.89 10.47 -4.13
N VAL A 229 -13.76 11.11 -3.84
CA VAL A 229 -13.57 11.92 -2.62
C VAL A 229 -14.59 13.04 -2.43
N VAL A 230 -15.19 13.54 -3.52
CA VAL A 230 -16.26 14.54 -3.49
C VAL A 230 -17.48 14.08 -2.66
N TRP A 231 -17.71 12.77 -2.54
CA TRP A 231 -18.79 12.22 -1.72
C TRP A 231 -18.47 12.15 -0.23
N ALA A 232 -17.21 12.35 0.18
CA ALA A 232 -16.80 12.24 1.57
C ALA A 232 -17.57 13.19 2.50
N LEU A 233 -17.66 14.49 2.14
CA LEU A 233 -18.38 15.49 2.95
C LEU A 233 -19.90 15.28 2.94
N PRO A 234 -20.58 15.04 1.80
CA PRO A 234 -22.00 14.67 1.80
C PRO A 234 -22.31 13.44 2.67
N LEU A 235 -21.53 12.37 2.53
CA LEU A 235 -21.72 11.14 3.31
C LEU A 235 -21.46 11.37 4.80
N ALA A 236 -20.46 12.16 5.16
CA ALA A 236 -20.23 12.57 6.55
C ALA A 236 -21.42 13.36 7.11
N GLY A 237 -21.96 14.31 6.34
CA GLY A 237 -23.16 15.07 6.72
C GLY A 237 -24.39 14.19 6.94
N ILE A 238 -24.64 13.25 6.02
CA ILE A 238 -25.73 12.26 6.14
C ILE A 238 -25.54 11.40 7.40
N THR A 239 -24.32 10.92 7.64
CA THR A 239 -24.00 10.07 8.79
C THR A 239 -24.21 10.83 10.10
N LEU A 240 -23.75 12.08 10.18
CA LEU A 240 -23.96 12.95 11.35
C LEU A 240 -25.45 13.26 11.57
N ALA A 241 -26.20 13.54 10.50
CA ALA A 241 -27.64 13.78 10.58
C ALA A 241 -28.41 12.53 11.04
N ALA A 242 -28.04 11.35 10.53
CA ALA A 242 -28.62 10.07 10.94
C ALA A 242 -28.32 9.76 12.42
N LEU A 243 -27.08 9.97 12.86
CA LEU A 243 -26.69 9.83 14.26
C LEU A 243 -27.48 10.80 15.16
N ALA A 244 -27.55 12.08 14.79
CA ALA A 244 -28.32 13.08 15.52
C ALA A 244 -29.81 12.71 15.58
N GLY A 245 -30.38 12.22 14.48
CA GLY A 245 -31.75 11.72 14.40
C GLY A 245 -32.01 10.53 15.32
N LEU A 246 -31.11 9.54 15.34
CA LEU A 246 -31.19 8.37 16.23
C LEU A 246 -31.09 8.77 17.70
N LEU A 247 -30.17 9.67 18.04
CA LEU A 247 -30.03 10.21 19.38
C LEU A 247 -31.31 10.96 19.80
N ALA A 248 -31.84 11.85 18.94
CA ALA A 248 -33.07 12.58 19.19
C ALA A 248 -34.28 11.64 19.36
N TRP A 249 -34.38 10.61 18.53
CA TRP A 249 -35.44 9.61 18.61
C TRP A 249 -35.34 8.79 19.90
N GLY A 250 -34.15 8.31 20.27
CA GLY A 250 -33.91 7.57 21.51
C GLY A 250 -34.16 8.42 22.77
N MET A 251 -33.84 9.72 22.72
CA MET A 251 -34.17 10.67 23.79
C MET A 251 -35.68 10.93 23.90
N ARG A 252 -36.38 11.12 22.77
CA ARG A 252 -37.86 11.28 22.74
C ARG A 252 -38.60 10.06 23.27
N ARG A 253 -38.07 8.86 23.01
CA ARG A 253 -38.61 7.58 23.52
C ARG A 253 -38.20 7.30 24.98
N SER A 254 -37.45 8.19 25.63
CA SER A 254 -36.90 8.00 26.98
C SER A 254 -36.01 6.75 27.14
N VAL A 255 -35.50 6.21 26.04
CA VAL A 255 -34.57 5.07 26.02
C VAL A 255 -33.14 5.56 26.27
N LEU A 256 -32.81 6.77 25.80
CA LEU A 256 -31.50 7.41 25.99
C LEU A 256 -31.63 8.60 26.94
N ARG A 257 -30.68 8.74 27.87
CA ARG A 257 -30.55 9.91 28.74
C ARG A 257 -29.36 10.76 28.29
N PRO A 258 -29.53 12.08 28.02
CA PRO A 258 -28.46 12.93 27.50
C PRO A 258 -27.16 12.85 28.30
N GLY A 259 -27.25 12.93 29.63
CA GLY A 259 -26.08 12.85 30.51
C GLY A 259 -25.34 11.50 30.44
N ARG A 260 -26.04 10.39 30.19
CA ARG A 260 -25.39 9.08 29.99
C ARG A 260 -24.72 8.97 28.63
N VAL A 261 -25.33 9.53 27.59
CA VAL A 261 -24.72 9.58 26.24
C VAL A 261 -23.45 10.42 26.27
N LEU A 262 -23.51 11.62 26.85
CA LEU A 262 -22.35 12.49 27.01
C LEU A 262 -21.28 11.85 27.90
N GLY A 263 -21.69 11.20 29.00
CA GLY A 263 -20.77 10.47 29.87
C GLY A 263 -20.07 9.32 29.14
N ALA A 264 -20.78 8.54 28.33
CA ALA A 264 -20.21 7.46 27.53
C ALA A 264 -19.24 8.00 26.47
N ALA A 265 -19.65 9.01 25.70
CA ALA A 265 -18.79 9.66 24.71
C ALA A 265 -17.52 10.25 25.35
N GLY A 266 -17.68 10.97 26.46
CA GLY A 266 -16.57 11.52 27.23
C GLY A 266 -15.64 10.45 27.79
N THR A 267 -16.17 9.30 28.23
CA THR A 267 -15.36 8.17 28.70
C THR A 267 -14.53 7.58 27.57
N VAL A 268 -15.11 7.38 26.39
CA VAL A 268 -14.39 6.87 25.21
C VAL A 268 -13.28 7.85 24.79
N CYS A 269 -13.60 9.13 24.63
CA CYS A 269 -12.60 10.15 24.29
C CYS A 269 -11.52 10.27 25.36
N GLY A 270 -11.90 10.28 26.63
CA GLY A 270 -10.97 10.34 27.75
C GLY A 270 -10.05 9.12 27.81
N ALA A 271 -10.58 7.92 27.55
CA ALA A 271 -9.78 6.70 27.48
C ALA A 271 -8.74 6.74 26.35
N LEU A 272 -9.12 7.23 25.15
CA LEU A 272 -8.19 7.39 24.03
C LEU A 272 -7.06 8.39 24.34
N VAL A 273 -7.41 9.54 24.94
CA VAL A 273 -6.42 10.55 25.36
C VAL A 273 -5.50 9.98 26.44
N ALA A 274 -6.05 9.30 27.45
CA ALA A 274 -5.27 8.68 28.51
C ALA A 274 -4.33 7.59 27.97
N ALA A 275 -4.81 6.72 27.07
CA ALA A 275 -3.98 5.71 26.43
C ALA A 275 -2.84 6.34 25.62
N GLY A 276 -3.12 7.36 24.82
CA GLY A 276 -2.10 8.11 24.07
C GLY A 276 -1.07 8.76 25.00
N ALA A 277 -1.51 9.35 26.11
CA ALA A 277 -0.62 9.95 27.11
C ALA A 277 0.26 8.90 27.80
N VAL A 278 -0.28 7.71 28.11
CA VAL A 278 0.48 6.60 28.69
C VAL A 278 1.53 6.09 27.70
N VAL A 279 1.16 5.84 26.45
CA VAL A 279 2.10 5.38 25.41
C VAL A 279 3.22 6.40 25.19
N HIS A 280 2.87 7.69 25.07
CA HIS A 280 3.85 8.76 24.92
C HIS A 280 4.76 8.88 26.16
N GLY A 281 4.20 8.77 27.37
CA GLY A 281 4.95 8.79 28.62
C GLY A 281 5.92 7.61 28.75
N LEU A 282 5.50 6.41 28.36
CA LEU A 282 6.36 5.23 28.34
C LEU A 282 7.47 5.37 27.28
N TRP A 283 7.15 5.84 26.08
CA TRP A 283 8.13 6.08 25.02
C TRP A 283 9.19 7.11 25.42
N THR A 284 8.77 8.24 25.97
CA THR A 284 9.69 9.28 26.45
C THR A 284 10.57 8.78 27.60
N LEU A 285 10.01 7.96 28.50
CA LEU A 285 10.79 7.31 29.55
C LEU A 285 11.81 6.32 28.96
N THR A 286 11.45 5.51 27.96
CA THR A 286 12.39 4.59 27.33
C THR A 286 13.55 5.34 26.65
N LEU A 287 13.27 6.45 25.96
CA LEU A 287 14.31 7.29 25.35
C LEU A 287 15.23 7.92 26.41
N ALA A 288 14.70 8.28 27.58
CA ALA A 288 15.51 8.83 28.67
C ALA A 288 16.40 7.77 29.36
N LEU A 289 15.98 6.50 29.36
CA LEU A 289 16.69 5.39 30.01
C LEU A 289 17.66 4.65 29.08
N ALA A 290 17.46 4.73 27.77
CA ALA A 290 18.32 4.14 26.74
C ALA A 290 18.65 5.19 25.67
N PRO A 291 19.54 6.16 26.00
CA PRO A 291 19.95 7.22 25.08
C PRO A 291 20.81 6.72 23.91
#